data_AF-A0AAE1JWA1-F1
#
_entry.id   AF-A0AAE1JWA1-F1
#
_cell.length_a   1.000
_cell.length_b   1.000
_cell.length_c   1.000
_cell.angle_alpha   90.00
_cell.angle_beta   90.00
_cell.angle_gamma   90.00
#
_symmetry.space_group_name_H-M   'P 1'
#
loop_
_entity.id
_entity.type
_entity.pdbx_description
1 polymer ?
#
loop_
_entity_poly.entity_id
_entity_poly.type
_entity_poly.pdbx_seq_one_letter_code
_entity_poly.pdbx_strand_id
1 'polypeptide(L)'
;MTIQRVATVGSDYQEDDSEKGSIGCGRHCLGKCCLPVSRLPLYLYKKDGNVPIEAGMVESSEEVSEISFLRDLLLVEWENRKKRGLFRHDVTKNETKSIAGQHGFIVQLNEERLLKKRPTEFRLDQVLQPFDGNKFNFTKVGQEEALFLFEQSSDHKSHFVPNAPVEKISTSPNVVAINVSPLEYGHVLLIPRILDSLPQRIDNDSFLLAVHMAKEAADPYFRVGYNSLGAFATINHLHFQAYYLAATLPAEKVPTQRIPVDEELHSRGIYVSQLLNYPVRGLVFEGGNSIRDLSDAVACRLVFLQNNNIPFNVLISDCGKRIFLFFQCYAERRALGQVSQEIIDTQVNPAVWEVSGHFLLKRREDFEAASEAFVCKLLSDVSLSEERFQEVKAYIMNLKVEEASESSEADA
;
A
#
# COMPACT_ATOMS: atom_id res chain seq x y z
N MET A 1 -11.87 -13.95 -28.22
CA MET A 1 -12.93 -12.99 -27.84
C MET A 1 -12.31 -11.61 -27.80
N THR A 2 -12.84 -10.69 -28.60
CA THR A 2 -12.28 -9.35 -28.81
C THR A 2 -12.90 -8.41 -27.79
N ILE A 3 -12.12 -7.98 -26.80
CA ILE A 3 -12.58 -7.11 -25.71
C ILE A 3 -12.74 -5.68 -26.25
N GLN A 4 -13.91 -5.08 -26.03
CA GLN A 4 -14.20 -3.69 -26.41
C GLN A 4 -13.26 -2.71 -25.67
N ARG A 5 -12.53 -1.90 -26.44
CA ARG A 5 -11.76 -0.76 -25.91
C ARG A 5 -12.72 0.36 -25.53
N VAL A 6 -12.70 0.79 -24.27
CA VAL A 6 -13.39 2.00 -23.81
C VAL A 6 -12.51 3.21 -24.12
N ALA A 7 -13.10 4.23 -24.76
CA ALA A 7 -12.40 5.42 -25.24
C ALA A 7 -11.82 6.27 -24.09
N THR A 8 -10.60 6.76 -24.30
CA THR A 8 -9.82 7.58 -23.35
C THR A 8 -9.89 9.05 -23.78
N VAL A 9 -10.33 9.94 -22.90
CA VAL A 9 -10.22 11.40 -23.08
C VAL A 9 -8.87 11.84 -22.50
N GLY A 10 -8.08 12.54 -23.31
CA GLY A 10 -6.69 12.92 -23.02
C GLY A 10 -6.57 13.81 -21.79
N SER A 11 -5.48 13.63 -21.03
CA SER A 11 -5.12 14.55 -19.95
C SER A 11 -4.35 15.75 -20.52
N ASP A 12 -4.68 16.94 -20.03
CA ASP A 12 -3.92 18.16 -20.28
C ASP A 12 -2.49 18.01 -19.75
N TYR A 13 -1.54 18.03 -20.69
CA TYR A 13 -0.12 18.21 -20.41
C TYR A 13 0.12 19.69 -20.14
N GLN A 14 0.81 20.01 -19.03
CA GLN A 14 1.53 21.29 -18.95
C GLN A 14 2.75 21.18 -19.86
N GLU A 15 2.85 22.11 -20.81
CA GLU A 15 3.84 22.16 -21.89
C GLU A 15 5.29 22.23 -21.38
N ASP A 16 6.21 21.72 -22.20
CA ASP A 16 7.65 21.77 -22.05
C ASP A 16 8.19 23.21 -22.14
N ASP A 17 8.42 23.85 -21.00
CA ASP A 17 9.33 25.00 -20.94
C ASP A 17 10.76 24.51 -20.64
N SER A 18 11.45 24.08 -21.70
CA SER A 18 12.88 23.80 -21.65
C SER A 18 13.68 25.03 -22.09
N GLU A 19 14.04 25.91 -21.14
CA GLU A 19 15.17 26.83 -21.34
C GLU A 19 16.10 26.92 -20.10
N LYS A 20 17.37 26.56 -20.38
CA LYS A 20 18.63 27.02 -19.77
C LYS A 20 19.12 26.37 -18.46
N GLY A 21 20.17 25.55 -18.62
CA GLY A 21 21.38 25.66 -17.79
C GLY A 21 21.48 24.85 -16.50
N SER A 22 20.54 23.93 -16.21
CA SER A 22 20.63 23.05 -15.04
C SER A 22 21.13 21.65 -15.40
N ILE A 23 21.91 21.02 -14.53
CA ILE A 23 22.15 19.57 -14.56
C ILE A 23 20.78 18.88 -14.44
N GLY A 24 20.37 18.10 -15.46
CA GLY A 24 19.10 17.36 -15.47
C GLY A 24 18.02 17.93 -16.41
N CYS A 25 16.79 17.40 -16.34
CA CYS A 25 15.69 17.70 -17.27
C CYS A 25 15.01 19.07 -17.04
N GLY A 26 15.58 19.95 -16.22
CA GLY A 26 14.98 21.25 -15.83
C GLY A 26 13.81 21.15 -14.84
N ARG A 27 13.25 19.95 -14.61
CA ARG A 27 12.08 19.72 -13.75
C ARG A 27 12.40 19.23 -12.33
N HIS A 28 13.67 19.16 -11.95
CA HIS A 28 14.11 18.61 -10.65
C HIS A 28 13.42 17.26 -10.31
N CYS A 29 13.29 16.35 -11.29
CA CYS A 29 12.50 15.14 -11.09
C CYS A 29 13.20 14.08 -10.23
N LEU A 30 12.47 13.03 -9.87
CA LEU A 30 12.98 11.84 -9.18
C LEU A 30 13.63 10.81 -10.13
N GLY A 31 13.94 11.21 -11.37
CA GLY A 31 14.55 10.36 -12.38
C GLY A 31 16.07 10.42 -12.42
N LYS A 32 16.66 9.53 -13.22
CA LYS A 32 18.13 9.36 -13.36
C LYS A 32 18.87 10.65 -13.75
N CYS A 33 18.20 11.59 -14.40
CA CYS A 33 18.79 12.87 -14.80
C CYS A 33 19.00 13.86 -13.65
N CYS A 34 18.26 13.75 -12.54
CA CYS A 34 18.28 14.73 -11.46
C CYS A 34 18.55 14.09 -10.10
N LEU A 35 17.93 12.94 -9.79
CA LEU A 35 17.96 12.36 -8.45
C LEU A 35 19.37 12.00 -7.93
N PRO A 36 20.30 11.40 -8.71
CA PRO A 36 21.62 11.02 -8.19
C PRO A 36 22.44 12.20 -7.64
N VAL A 37 22.37 13.35 -8.31
CA VAL A 37 23.11 14.57 -7.91
C VAL A 37 22.36 15.42 -6.88
N SER A 38 21.20 14.94 -6.41
CA SER A 38 20.35 15.68 -5.48
C SER A 38 20.71 15.40 -4.03
N ARG A 39 20.16 16.22 -3.15
CA ARG A 39 20.24 16.00 -1.71
C ARG A 39 18.83 16.03 -1.14
N LEU A 40 18.49 15.02 -0.38
CA LEU A 40 17.16 14.86 0.20
C LEU A 40 17.30 14.51 1.69
N PRO A 41 16.30 14.83 2.54
CA PRO A 41 16.27 14.31 3.88
C PRO A 41 16.27 12.78 3.85
N LEU A 42 16.96 12.15 4.79
CA LEU A 42 17.12 10.70 4.88
C LEU A 42 16.71 10.25 6.28
N TYR A 43 15.73 9.35 6.32
CA TYR A 43 15.40 8.58 7.51
C TYR A 43 16.06 7.20 7.39
N LEU A 44 16.93 6.88 8.34
CA LEU A 44 17.53 5.56 8.48
C LEU A 44 16.71 4.80 9.52
N TYR A 45 16.02 3.72 9.13
CA TYR A 45 15.29 2.89 10.08
C TYR A 45 16.18 1.81 10.68
N LYS A 46 15.96 1.50 11.97
CA LYS A 46 16.75 0.52 12.71
C LYS A 46 16.80 -0.83 12.00
N LYS A 47 18.01 -1.39 11.86
CA LYS A 47 18.20 -2.79 11.50
C LYS A 47 17.67 -3.67 12.63
N ASP A 48 16.94 -4.73 12.28
CA ASP A 48 16.49 -5.69 13.29
C ASP A 48 17.69 -6.25 14.06
N GLY A 49 17.61 -6.17 15.39
CA GLY A 49 18.43 -6.99 16.26
C GLY A 49 17.72 -8.33 16.50
N ASN A 50 18.46 -9.40 16.75
CA ASN A 50 17.93 -10.66 17.27
C ASN A 50 17.39 -10.47 18.70
N VAL A 51 16.35 -9.65 18.87
CA VAL A 51 15.65 -9.52 20.15
C VAL A 51 14.33 -10.27 19.99
N PRO A 52 14.15 -11.42 20.67
CA PRO A 52 12.94 -12.21 20.60
C PRO A 52 11.71 -11.36 20.95
N ILE A 53 10.62 -11.54 20.20
CA ILE A 53 9.30 -11.06 20.61
C ILE A 53 8.88 -11.92 21.81
N GLU A 54 9.15 -11.47 23.03
CA GLU A 54 8.73 -12.21 24.21
C GLU A 54 7.20 -12.29 24.26
N ALA A 55 6.71 -13.53 24.23
CA ALA A 55 5.30 -13.85 24.36
C ALA A 55 4.85 -13.55 25.80
N GLY A 56 4.09 -12.47 25.95
CA GLY A 56 3.09 -12.29 27.02
C GLY A 56 3.62 -12.33 28.45
N MET A 57 3.92 -11.15 29.00
CA MET A 57 3.69 -10.88 30.42
C MET A 57 2.88 -9.61 30.57
N VAL A 58 1.70 -9.76 31.17
CA VAL A 58 0.87 -8.65 31.63
C VAL A 58 1.55 -8.07 32.86
N GLU A 59 2.20 -6.91 32.71
CA GLU A 59 2.34 -5.97 33.82
C GLU A 59 1.91 -4.59 33.37
N SER A 60 0.83 -4.13 34.01
CA SER A 60 0.32 -2.78 33.95
C SER A 60 1.39 -1.79 34.40
N SER A 61 1.89 -1.00 33.46
CA SER A 61 2.29 0.37 33.71
C SER A 61 1.84 1.17 32.49
N GLU A 62 1.32 2.37 32.72
CA GLU A 62 0.90 3.30 31.67
C GLU A 62 2.12 3.64 30.81
N GLU A 63 2.40 2.84 29.77
CA GLU A 63 3.31 3.23 28.70
C GLU A 63 2.63 4.39 27.97
N VAL A 64 2.98 5.60 28.39
CA VAL A 64 2.82 6.79 27.57
C VAL A 64 3.50 6.46 26.25
N SER A 65 2.71 6.17 25.22
CA SER A 65 3.17 5.87 23.88
C SER A 65 4.13 6.98 23.45
N GLU A 66 5.44 6.69 23.46
CA GLU A 66 6.43 7.59 22.91
C GLU A 66 6.07 7.80 21.44
N ILE A 67 5.69 9.03 21.11
CA ILE A 67 5.36 9.41 19.75
C ILE A 67 6.60 9.15 18.88
N SER A 68 6.45 8.33 17.84
CA SER A 68 7.56 8.02 16.93
C SER A 68 8.07 9.26 16.22
N PHE A 69 9.40 9.42 16.16
CA PHE A 69 10.03 10.47 15.37
C PHE A 69 9.63 10.39 13.87
N LEU A 70 9.43 9.18 13.32
CA LEU A 70 8.97 9.02 11.93
C LEU A 70 7.59 9.64 11.72
N ARG A 71 6.68 9.44 12.68
CA ARG A 71 5.33 9.99 12.62
C ARG A 71 5.36 11.51 12.55
N ASP A 72 6.11 12.15 13.45
CA ASP A 72 6.19 13.60 13.50
C ASP A 72 6.88 14.16 12.24
N LEU A 73 7.98 13.54 11.80
CA LEU A 73 8.67 13.91 10.56
C LEU A 73 7.71 13.84 9.36
N LEU A 74 6.99 12.73 9.19
CA LEU A 74 6.08 12.52 8.07
C LEU A 74 4.97 13.57 8.08
N LEU A 75 4.33 13.80 9.22
CA LEU A 75 3.22 14.76 9.31
C LEU A 75 3.69 16.21 9.12
N VAL A 76 4.84 16.59 9.67
CA VAL A 76 5.43 17.93 9.48
C VAL A 76 5.78 18.17 8.02
N GLU A 77 6.44 17.21 7.37
CA GLU A 77 6.82 17.33 5.96
C GLU A 77 5.57 17.31 5.05
N TRP A 78 4.57 16.47 5.35
CA TRP A 78 3.29 16.44 4.61
C TRP A 78 2.55 17.79 4.70
N GLU A 79 2.45 18.37 5.90
CA GLU A 79 1.86 19.70 6.12
C GLU A 79 2.68 20.82 5.44
N ASN A 80 4.01 20.69 5.38
CA ASN A 80 4.84 21.60 4.61
C ASN A 80 4.46 21.58 3.11
N ARG A 81 4.26 20.40 2.52
CA ARG A 81 3.83 20.27 1.12
C ARG A 81 2.41 20.80 0.93
N LYS A 82 1.53 20.67 1.94
CA LYS A 82 0.19 21.27 1.94
C LYS A 82 0.24 22.78 1.86
N LYS A 83 1.04 23.42 2.72
CA LYS A 83 1.25 24.88 2.72
C LYS A 83 1.83 25.41 1.41
N ARG A 84 2.58 24.59 0.69
CA ARG A 84 3.16 24.90 -0.63
C ARG A 84 2.18 24.68 -1.80
N GLY A 85 0.97 24.16 -1.55
CA GLY A 85 -0.05 23.98 -2.58
C GLY A 85 0.19 22.79 -3.51
N LEU A 86 0.91 21.76 -3.07
CA LEU A 86 1.29 20.61 -3.91
C LEU A 86 0.21 19.51 -4.01
N PHE A 87 -0.88 19.63 -3.24
CA PHE A 87 -2.01 18.71 -3.33
C PHE A 87 -3.07 19.22 -4.30
N ARG A 88 -3.74 18.27 -4.95
CA ARG A 88 -4.83 18.56 -5.89
C ARG A 88 -6.11 18.99 -5.20
N HIS A 89 -6.32 18.61 -3.94
CA HIS A 89 -7.51 18.89 -3.13
C HIS A 89 -7.17 18.78 -1.64
N ASP A 90 -8.01 19.38 -0.79
CA ASP A 90 -7.82 19.39 0.67
C ASP A 90 -8.66 18.33 1.38
N VAL A 91 -8.04 17.22 1.76
CA VAL A 91 -8.72 16.10 2.43
C VAL A 91 -9.18 16.41 3.85
N THR A 92 -8.62 17.42 4.52
CA THR A 92 -8.98 17.71 5.93
C THR A 92 -10.36 18.32 6.10
N LYS A 93 -11.04 18.61 4.98
CA LYS A 93 -12.42 19.13 4.95
C LYS A 93 -13.44 18.04 4.62
N ASN A 94 -12.99 16.84 4.29
CA ASN A 94 -13.87 15.76 3.88
C ASN A 94 -14.74 15.32 5.06
N GLU A 95 -16.04 15.15 4.80
CA GLU A 95 -16.97 14.62 5.78
C GLU A 95 -16.79 13.10 5.90
N THR A 96 -16.60 12.63 7.13
CA THR A 96 -16.43 11.21 7.44
C THR A 96 -17.45 10.78 8.48
N LYS A 97 -18.10 9.63 8.27
CA LYS A 97 -19.00 9.02 9.26
C LYS A 97 -18.85 7.49 9.26
N SER A 98 -19.15 6.89 10.41
CA SER A 98 -19.33 5.44 10.50
C SER A 98 -20.79 5.10 10.16
N ILE A 99 -21.00 4.12 9.29
CA ILE A 99 -22.31 3.57 9.00
C ILE A 99 -22.75 2.68 10.18
N ALA A 100 -23.99 2.84 10.63
CA ALA A 100 -24.55 1.97 11.66
C ALA A 100 -24.72 0.53 11.12
N GLY A 101 -24.31 -0.45 11.92
CA GLY A 101 -24.37 -1.86 11.54
C GLY A 101 -23.40 -2.73 12.34
N GLN A 102 -23.31 -4.01 11.96
CA GLN A 102 -22.45 -5.02 12.58
C GLN A 102 -20.96 -4.71 12.42
N HIS A 103 -20.54 -4.22 11.26
CA HIS A 103 -19.14 -3.98 10.91
C HIS A 103 -18.71 -2.56 11.23
N GLY A 104 -19.64 -1.60 11.13
CA GLY A 104 -19.37 -0.19 11.36
C GLY A 104 -18.42 0.38 10.31
N PHE A 105 -18.74 0.21 9.03
CA PHE A 105 -17.95 0.72 7.91
C PHE A 105 -17.77 2.24 7.98
N ILE A 106 -16.59 2.72 7.62
CA ILE A 106 -16.27 4.15 7.62
C ILE A 106 -16.48 4.65 6.18
N VAL A 107 -17.33 5.65 5.99
CA VAL A 107 -17.49 6.33 4.70
C VAL A 107 -16.98 7.76 4.80
N GLN A 108 -16.30 8.20 3.76
CA GLN A 108 -15.80 9.56 3.62
C GLN A 108 -16.23 10.11 2.26
N LEU A 109 -16.78 11.31 2.25
CA LEU A 109 -17.17 12.01 1.02
C LEU A 109 -15.96 12.76 0.44
N ASN A 110 -15.69 12.52 -0.84
CA ASN A 110 -14.63 13.18 -1.59
C ASN A 110 -15.10 13.53 -3.01
N GLU A 111 -15.83 14.64 -3.13
CA GLU A 111 -16.44 15.11 -4.39
C GLU A 111 -15.39 15.57 -5.41
N GLU A 112 -14.31 16.20 -4.95
CA GLU A 112 -13.24 16.72 -5.82
C GLU A 112 -12.49 15.62 -6.59
N ARG A 113 -12.50 14.38 -6.07
CA ARG A 113 -11.81 13.24 -6.68
C ARG A 113 -12.50 12.74 -7.96
N LEU A 114 -13.78 13.04 -8.18
CA LEU A 114 -14.47 12.73 -9.45
C LEU A 114 -13.80 13.41 -10.64
N LEU A 115 -13.37 14.66 -10.47
CA LEU A 115 -12.92 15.52 -11.55
C LEU A 115 -11.44 15.35 -11.89
N LYS A 116 -10.65 14.78 -10.97
CA LYS A 116 -9.17 14.82 -11.02
C LYS A 116 -8.48 13.45 -11.10
N LYS A 117 -9.25 12.36 -11.23
CA LYS A 117 -8.68 11.00 -11.27
C LYS A 117 -8.04 10.72 -12.63
N ARG A 118 -6.78 10.26 -12.61
CA ARG A 118 -6.08 9.84 -13.83
C ARG A 118 -6.69 8.55 -14.41
N PRO A 119 -6.79 8.41 -15.75
CA PRO A 119 -7.20 7.17 -16.37
C PRO A 119 -6.23 6.03 -16.06
N THR A 120 -6.74 4.81 -15.97
CA THR A 120 -5.92 3.60 -15.89
C THR A 120 -5.30 3.31 -17.27
N GLU A 121 -3.97 3.36 -17.37
CA GLU A 121 -3.24 3.17 -18.64
C GLU A 121 -2.76 1.72 -18.89
N PHE A 122 -3.09 0.78 -18.02
CA PHE A 122 -2.66 -0.62 -18.10
C PHE A 122 -3.86 -1.56 -18.21
N ARG A 123 -3.58 -2.81 -18.59
CA ARG A 123 -4.59 -3.84 -18.74
C ARG A 123 -5.15 -4.26 -17.39
N LEU A 124 -6.46 -4.48 -17.28
CA LEU A 124 -7.10 -4.91 -16.03
C LEU A 124 -7.14 -6.42 -15.85
N ASP A 125 -6.88 -7.20 -16.91
CA ASP A 125 -6.96 -8.67 -16.92
C ASP A 125 -5.64 -9.36 -16.55
N GLN A 126 -4.57 -8.58 -16.31
CA GLN A 126 -3.25 -9.13 -16.00
C GLN A 126 -2.61 -8.44 -14.79
N VAL A 127 -2.28 -9.24 -13.76
CA VAL A 127 -1.65 -8.77 -12.52
C VAL A 127 -0.21 -8.33 -12.75
N LEU A 128 0.56 -9.09 -13.53
CA LEU A 128 1.94 -8.76 -13.86
C LEU A 128 2.06 -8.18 -15.27
N GLN A 129 2.56 -6.96 -15.36
CA GLN A 129 2.83 -6.29 -16.63
C GLN A 129 4.24 -5.66 -16.57
N PRO A 130 4.99 -5.66 -17.69
CA PRO A 130 6.30 -5.02 -17.72
C PRO A 130 6.16 -3.53 -17.43
N PHE A 131 7.19 -2.96 -16.78
CA PHE A 131 7.29 -1.52 -16.62
C PHE A 131 7.33 -0.83 -17.99
N ASP A 132 6.65 0.30 -18.10
CA ASP A 132 6.60 1.12 -19.31
C ASP A 132 7.00 2.56 -18.97
N GLY A 133 8.22 2.94 -19.36
CA GLY A 133 8.77 4.26 -19.11
C GLY A 133 8.02 5.40 -19.84
N ASN A 134 7.26 5.08 -20.89
CA ASN A 134 6.49 6.08 -21.62
C ASN A 134 5.23 6.49 -20.85
N LYS A 135 4.64 5.58 -20.09
CA LYS A 135 3.48 5.83 -19.22
C LYS A 135 3.86 6.64 -17.99
N PHE A 136 2.87 7.14 -17.25
CA PHE A 136 3.15 7.80 -15.99
C PHE A 136 3.88 6.86 -15.02
N ASN A 137 4.92 7.38 -14.37
CA ASN A 137 5.67 6.68 -13.33
C ASN A 137 6.37 7.70 -12.41
N PHE A 138 6.77 7.26 -11.21
CA PHE A 138 7.31 8.17 -10.20
C PHE A 138 8.65 8.83 -10.53
N THR A 139 9.43 8.33 -11.50
CA THR A 139 10.67 9.02 -11.93
C THR A 139 10.39 10.38 -12.61
N LYS A 140 9.14 10.61 -13.04
CA LYS A 140 8.68 11.84 -13.68
C LYS A 140 8.18 12.89 -12.69
N VAL A 141 8.04 12.52 -11.41
CA VAL A 141 7.55 13.40 -10.34
C VAL A 141 8.67 14.35 -9.90
N GLY A 142 8.31 15.58 -9.55
CA GLY A 142 9.24 16.59 -9.01
C GLY A 142 9.70 16.25 -7.59
N GLN A 143 10.95 16.55 -7.26
CA GLN A 143 11.53 16.31 -5.93
C GLN A 143 10.83 17.07 -4.80
N GLU A 144 10.11 18.14 -5.11
CA GLU A 144 9.27 18.87 -4.17
C GLU A 144 8.16 18.02 -3.54
N GLU A 145 7.72 16.97 -4.23
CA GLU A 145 6.74 16.00 -3.73
C GLU A 145 7.37 14.96 -2.80
N ALA A 146 8.69 14.76 -2.84
CA ALA A 146 9.39 13.86 -1.93
C ALA A 146 9.45 14.45 -0.52
N LEU A 147 9.22 13.62 0.50
CA LEU A 147 9.39 13.97 1.90
C LEU A 147 10.81 13.65 2.35
N PHE A 148 11.23 12.40 2.16
CA PHE A 148 12.54 11.89 2.56
C PHE A 148 12.86 10.56 1.86
N LEU A 149 14.13 10.17 1.90
CA LEU A 149 14.59 8.81 1.61
C LEU A 149 14.36 7.92 2.83
N PHE A 150 14.02 6.65 2.62
CA PHE A 150 13.73 5.70 3.71
C PHE A 150 14.59 4.44 3.57
N GLU A 151 15.71 4.39 4.27
CA GLU A 151 16.74 3.36 4.10
C GLU A 151 17.08 2.66 5.41
N GLN A 152 17.69 1.48 5.35
CA GLN A 152 18.10 0.76 6.55
C GLN A 152 19.36 1.37 7.16
N SER A 153 19.41 1.54 8.48
CA SER A 153 20.61 1.92 9.21
C SER A 153 21.63 0.77 9.24
N SER A 154 22.91 1.11 9.39
CA SER A 154 23.97 0.12 9.63
C SER A 154 24.00 -0.40 11.08
N ASP A 155 23.33 0.29 12.00
CA ASP A 155 23.25 -0.06 13.42
C ASP A 155 21.79 -0.39 13.83
N HIS A 156 21.57 -0.70 15.10
CA HIS A 156 20.24 -1.04 15.63
C HIS A 156 19.43 0.19 16.08
N LYS A 157 19.68 1.36 15.48
CA LYS A 157 19.02 2.63 15.84
C LYS A 157 18.50 3.35 14.62
N SER A 158 17.44 4.12 14.82
CA SER A 158 16.91 4.99 13.77
C SER A 158 17.62 6.34 13.80
N HIS A 159 17.93 6.91 12.64
CA HIS A 159 18.62 8.18 12.50
C HIS A 159 17.94 9.07 11.47
N PHE A 160 18.15 10.38 11.59
CA PHE A 160 17.68 11.34 10.60
C PHE A 160 18.80 12.26 10.15
N VAL A 161 18.97 12.35 8.84
CA VAL A 161 19.94 13.24 8.19
C VAL A 161 19.14 14.23 7.33
N PRO A 162 19.02 15.51 7.72
CA PRO A 162 18.16 16.47 7.03
C PRO A 162 18.51 16.72 5.56
N ASN A 163 19.74 16.45 5.16
CA ASN A 163 20.26 16.81 3.85
C ASN A 163 21.36 15.82 3.41
N ALA A 164 20.97 14.59 3.04
CA ALA A 164 21.88 13.53 2.63
C ALA A 164 22.14 13.55 1.10
N PRO A 165 23.40 13.40 0.64
CA PRO A 165 23.71 13.27 -0.79
C PRO A 165 23.23 11.90 -1.31
N VAL A 166 22.29 11.90 -2.26
CA VAL A 166 21.61 10.68 -2.74
C VAL A 166 22.60 9.66 -3.30
N GLU A 167 23.57 10.10 -4.12
CA GLU A 167 24.63 9.26 -4.72
C GLU A 167 25.45 8.44 -3.71
N LYS A 168 25.51 8.84 -2.43
CA LYS A 168 26.26 8.12 -1.39
C LYS A 168 25.41 7.11 -0.61
N ILE A 169 24.10 7.08 -0.86
CA ILE A 169 23.15 6.25 -0.10
C ILE A 169 22.86 4.95 -0.85
N SER A 170 22.39 5.04 -2.09
CA SER A 170 22.09 3.90 -2.95
C SER A 170 22.10 4.32 -4.41
N THR A 171 22.42 3.38 -5.31
CA THR A 171 22.26 3.57 -6.76
C THR A 171 20.80 3.77 -7.16
N SER A 172 19.87 3.30 -6.33
CA SER A 172 18.43 3.37 -6.54
C SER A 172 17.75 3.47 -5.17
N PRO A 173 17.54 4.69 -4.65
CA PRO A 173 17.05 4.88 -3.30
C PRO A 173 15.56 4.58 -3.19
N ASN A 174 15.14 4.29 -1.95
CA ASN A 174 13.76 4.19 -1.53
C ASN A 174 13.23 5.58 -1.17
N VAL A 175 12.14 6.01 -1.81
CA VAL A 175 11.60 7.37 -1.65
C VAL A 175 10.23 7.33 -0.98
N VAL A 176 10.03 8.18 0.03
CA VAL A 176 8.71 8.52 0.56
C VAL A 176 8.29 9.86 -0.02
N ALA A 177 7.15 9.90 -0.70
CA ALA A 177 6.60 11.10 -1.34
C ALA A 177 5.13 11.31 -0.95
N ILE A 178 4.61 12.53 -1.11
CA ILE A 178 3.18 12.76 -0.92
C ILE A 178 2.37 12.02 -1.99
N ASN A 179 1.18 11.57 -1.61
CA ASN A 179 0.17 11.32 -2.62
C ASN A 179 -0.52 12.65 -2.95
N VAL A 180 -0.21 13.24 -4.11
CA VAL A 180 -0.80 14.52 -4.56
C VAL A 180 -2.33 14.47 -4.70
N SER A 181 -2.93 13.28 -4.74
CA SER A 181 -4.38 13.07 -4.64
C SER A 181 -4.72 12.32 -3.34
N PRO A 182 -4.51 12.94 -2.17
CA PRO A 182 -4.56 12.25 -0.90
C PRO A 182 -5.98 11.71 -0.64
N LEU A 183 -6.05 10.71 0.23
CA LEU A 183 -7.30 10.06 0.63
C LEU A 183 -7.66 10.49 2.05
N GLU A 184 -6.65 10.51 2.89
CA GLU A 184 -6.72 10.96 4.27
C GLU A 184 -5.45 11.76 4.61
N TYR A 185 -5.45 12.39 5.77
CA TYR A 185 -4.33 13.06 6.39
C TYR A 185 -3.08 12.18 6.45
N GLY A 186 -1.94 12.77 6.09
CA GLY A 186 -0.66 12.07 6.03
C GLY A 186 -0.57 11.02 4.91
N HIS A 187 -1.44 11.07 3.88
CA HIS A 187 -1.36 10.11 2.78
C HIS A 187 -0.08 10.29 1.95
N VAL A 188 0.81 9.30 2.06
CA VAL A 188 2.10 9.19 1.36
C VAL A 188 2.19 7.93 0.52
N LEU A 189 3.19 7.92 -0.35
CA LEU A 189 3.62 6.80 -1.18
C LEU A 189 5.01 6.39 -0.75
N LEU A 190 5.23 5.08 -0.54
CA LEU A 190 6.55 4.49 -0.41
C LEU A 190 6.91 3.85 -1.74
N ILE A 191 8.01 4.28 -2.35
CA ILE A 191 8.45 3.90 -3.69
C ILE A 191 9.82 3.21 -3.56
N PRO A 192 9.86 1.87 -3.53
CA PRO A 192 11.10 1.14 -3.40
C PRO A 192 11.97 1.28 -4.65
N ARG A 193 13.29 1.45 -4.46
CA ARG A 193 14.31 1.45 -5.52
C ARG A 193 13.87 2.19 -6.79
N ILE A 194 13.56 3.47 -6.66
CA ILE A 194 12.83 4.25 -7.67
C ILE A 194 13.50 4.27 -9.07
N LEU A 195 14.83 4.14 -9.14
CA LEU A 195 15.59 4.18 -10.39
C LEU A 195 15.70 2.81 -11.08
N ASP A 196 15.30 1.73 -10.40
CA ASP A 196 15.21 0.38 -10.95
C ASP A 196 13.95 0.20 -11.78
N SER A 197 12.98 1.10 -11.62
CA SER A 197 11.73 1.10 -12.38
C SER A 197 10.98 -0.23 -12.24
N LEU A 198 10.91 -0.74 -11.00
CA LEU A 198 10.23 -1.98 -10.70
C LEU A 198 8.74 -1.87 -11.09
N PRO A 199 8.16 -2.84 -11.82
CA PRO A 199 6.72 -2.86 -12.05
C PRO A 199 5.95 -3.03 -10.73
N GLN A 200 4.64 -2.80 -10.73
CA GLN A 200 3.78 -3.00 -9.55
C GLN A 200 3.65 -4.50 -9.23
N ARG A 201 4.73 -5.05 -8.64
CA ARG A 201 4.99 -6.46 -8.38
C ARG A 201 5.67 -6.57 -7.01
N ILE A 202 5.23 -7.51 -6.19
CA ILE A 202 5.86 -7.80 -4.90
C ILE A 202 7.14 -8.63 -5.09
N ASP A 203 8.16 -8.25 -4.31
CA ASP A 203 9.35 -9.01 -3.99
C ASP A 203 9.59 -8.94 -2.46
N ASN A 204 10.43 -9.85 -1.92
CA ASN A 204 10.68 -9.96 -0.48
C ASN A 204 11.21 -8.66 0.13
N ASP A 205 12.21 -8.03 -0.50
CA ASP A 205 12.88 -6.86 0.05
C ASP A 205 11.96 -5.63 0.07
N SER A 206 11.26 -5.40 -1.04
CA SER A 206 10.30 -4.29 -1.15
C SER A 206 9.12 -4.46 -0.20
N PHE A 207 8.67 -5.70 0.03
CA PHE A 207 7.60 -5.97 0.99
C PHE A 207 8.09 -5.75 2.42
N LEU A 208 9.28 -6.26 2.77
CA LEU A 208 9.90 -6.07 4.08
C LEU A 208 10.09 -4.58 4.40
N LEU A 209 10.51 -3.77 3.42
CA LEU A 209 10.60 -2.32 3.54
C LEU A 209 9.26 -1.69 3.96
N ALA A 210 8.14 -2.14 3.37
CA ALA A 210 6.80 -1.67 3.73
C ALA A 210 6.40 -2.09 5.15
N VAL A 211 6.75 -3.31 5.60
CA VAL A 211 6.51 -3.74 6.99
C VAL A 211 7.35 -2.92 7.96
N HIS A 212 8.62 -2.62 7.63
CA HIS A 212 9.47 -1.74 8.42
C HIS A 212 8.91 -0.32 8.54
N MET A 213 8.35 0.24 7.46
CA MET A 213 7.70 1.55 7.51
C MET A 213 6.55 1.56 8.55
N ALA A 214 5.72 0.53 8.57
CA ALA A 214 4.66 0.39 9.56
C ALA A 214 5.21 0.25 10.99
N LYS A 215 6.27 -0.56 11.18
CA LYS A 215 6.94 -0.75 12.48
C LYS A 215 7.57 0.54 13.01
N GLU A 216 8.24 1.30 12.15
CA GLU A 216 8.89 2.55 12.53
C GLU A 216 7.90 3.68 12.81
N ALA A 217 6.75 3.70 12.14
CA ALA A 217 5.71 4.68 12.43
C ALA A 217 5.19 4.50 13.87
N ALA A 218 5.25 3.27 14.40
CA ALA A 218 4.86 2.88 15.76
C ALA A 218 3.50 3.46 16.19
N ASP A 219 2.57 3.57 15.24
CA ASP A 219 1.23 4.10 15.45
C ASP A 219 0.22 3.11 14.85
N PRO A 220 -0.69 2.51 15.64
CA PRO A 220 -1.66 1.54 15.15
C PRO A 220 -2.66 2.15 14.16
N TYR A 221 -2.77 3.48 14.11
CA TYR A 221 -3.61 4.19 13.15
C TYR A 221 -2.89 4.49 11.83
N PHE A 222 -1.58 4.27 11.77
CA PHE A 222 -0.81 4.27 10.52
C PHE A 222 -0.86 2.90 9.87
N ARG A 223 -1.34 2.85 8.63
CA ARG A 223 -1.48 1.60 7.88
C ARG A 223 -0.78 1.73 6.55
N VAL A 224 -0.16 0.64 6.11
CA VAL A 224 0.47 0.56 4.80
C VAL A 224 -0.34 -0.40 3.93
N GLY A 225 -0.81 0.09 2.81
CA GLY A 225 -1.62 -0.62 1.84
C GLY A 225 -0.88 -0.90 0.55
N TYR A 226 -1.15 -2.07 -0.04
CA TYR A 226 -0.72 -2.44 -1.37
C TYR A 226 -1.91 -2.89 -2.22
N ASN A 227 -1.86 -2.53 -3.49
CA ASN A 227 -2.81 -2.99 -4.50
C ASN A 227 -2.00 -3.66 -5.63
N SER A 228 -2.38 -4.87 -6.05
CA SER A 228 -1.86 -5.45 -7.28
C SER A 228 -2.54 -4.79 -8.50
N LEU A 229 -1.97 -4.93 -9.70
CA LEU A 229 -2.76 -4.71 -10.91
C LEU A 229 -3.92 -5.73 -10.93
N GLY A 230 -5.08 -5.33 -11.45
CA GLY A 230 -6.33 -6.10 -11.33
C GLY A 230 -7.07 -5.94 -9.99
N ALA A 231 -6.41 -5.42 -8.95
CA ALA A 231 -6.99 -5.10 -7.65
C ALA A 231 -6.87 -3.60 -7.33
N PHE A 232 -7.11 -2.76 -8.35
CA PHE A 232 -7.19 -1.30 -8.26
C PHE A 232 -5.90 -0.53 -7.95
N ALA A 233 -4.73 -1.13 -8.16
CA ALA A 233 -3.54 -0.32 -8.46
C ALA A 233 -3.82 0.55 -9.70
N THR A 234 -3.25 1.76 -9.77
CA THR A 234 -3.45 2.72 -10.88
C THR A 234 -2.16 3.17 -11.56
N ILE A 235 -1.01 2.67 -11.09
CA ILE A 235 0.31 3.00 -11.61
C ILE A 235 1.11 1.70 -11.65
N ASN A 236 1.76 1.42 -12.79
CA ASN A 236 2.65 0.26 -12.93
C ASN A 236 4.10 0.64 -12.63
N HIS A 237 4.34 1.12 -11.42
CA HIS A 237 5.65 1.35 -10.82
C HIS A 237 5.48 1.00 -9.34
N LEU A 238 6.27 0.06 -8.82
CA LEU A 238 6.15 -0.44 -7.46
C LEU A 238 5.99 0.68 -6.45
N HIS A 239 4.85 0.67 -5.76
CA HIS A 239 4.59 1.57 -4.64
C HIS A 239 3.64 0.93 -3.64
N PHE A 240 3.81 1.35 -2.40
CA PHE A 240 2.87 1.18 -1.31
C PHE A 240 2.24 2.54 -0.98
N GLN A 241 1.05 2.51 -0.40
CA GLN A 241 0.33 3.70 0.04
C GLN A 241 0.20 3.65 1.56
N ALA A 242 0.27 4.78 2.24
CA ALA A 242 0.07 4.79 3.67
C ALA A 242 -0.59 6.09 4.12
N TYR A 243 -1.44 6.03 5.14
CA TYR A 243 -2.02 7.22 5.78
C TYR A 243 -2.38 6.93 7.23
N TYR A 244 -2.67 8.00 7.98
CA TYR A 244 -3.18 7.92 9.34
C TYR A 244 -4.70 7.99 9.32
N LEU A 245 -5.38 7.07 9.99
CA LEU A 245 -6.81 7.16 10.24
C LEU A 245 -7.06 6.74 11.69
N ALA A 246 -7.49 7.70 12.51
CA ALA A 246 -7.74 7.56 13.94
C ALA A 246 -9.03 6.76 14.25
N ALA A 247 -9.21 5.64 13.56
CA ALA A 247 -10.29 4.68 13.73
C ALA A 247 -9.78 3.28 13.35
N THR A 248 -10.29 2.26 14.02
CA THR A 248 -10.05 0.85 13.66
C THR A 248 -10.90 0.48 12.45
N LEU A 249 -10.26 -0.05 11.41
CA LEU A 249 -10.94 -0.47 10.20
C LEU A 249 -11.83 -1.70 10.46
N PRO A 250 -13.00 -1.81 9.81
CA PRO A 250 -13.88 -2.98 9.92
C PRO A 250 -13.17 -4.33 9.81
N ALA A 251 -12.29 -4.51 8.82
CA ALA A 251 -11.56 -5.77 8.65
C ALA A 251 -10.64 -6.11 9.84
N GLU A 252 -10.17 -5.11 10.59
CA GLU A 252 -9.32 -5.32 11.77
C GLU A 252 -10.11 -5.77 13.01
N LYS A 253 -11.43 -5.50 13.03
CA LYS A 253 -12.36 -5.76 14.15
C LYS A 253 -13.09 -7.10 14.06
N VAL A 254 -13.24 -7.66 12.87
CA VAL A 254 -14.05 -8.87 12.68
C VAL A 254 -13.41 -10.08 13.36
N PRO A 255 -14.21 -11.04 13.86
CA PRO A 255 -13.68 -12.28 14.38
C PRO A 255 -12.85 -13.02 13.34
N THR A 256 -11.85 -13.74 13.80
CA THR A 256 -11.00 -14.58 12.95
C THR A 256 -11.02 -16.02 13.45
N GLN A 257 -10.78 -16.96 12.54
CA GLN A 257 -10.59 -18.36 12.87
C GLN A 257 -9.17 -18.79 12.50
N ARG A 258 -8.38 -19.20 13.50
CA ARG A 258 -7.05 -19.75 13.26
C ARG A 258 -7.16 -20.98 12.37
N ILE A 259 -6.30 -21.04 11.35
CA ILE A 259 -6.18 -22.19 10.46
C ILE A 259 -4.90 -22.97 10.78
N PRO A 260 -4.88 -24.30 10.61
CA PRO A 260 -3.66 -25.08 10.69
C PRO A 260 -2.63 -24.57 9.68
N VAL A 261 -1.37 -24.53 10.10
CA VAL A 261 -0.22 -24.18 9.27
C VAL A 261 0.75 -25.35 9.25
N ASP A 262 1.63 -25.41 8.25
CA ASP A 262 2.69 -26.42 8.18
C ASP A 262 3.76 -26.21 9.27
N GLU A 263 4.65 -27.20 9.41
CA GLU A 263 5.76 -27.15 10.38
C GLU A 263 6.69 -25.96 10.12
N GLU A 264 6.82 -25.53 8.87
CA GLU A 264 7.71 -24.44 8.48
C GLU A 264 7.21 -23.10 9.04
N LEU A 265 5.96 -22.71 8.76
CA LEU A 265 5.35 -21.51 9.34
C LEU A 265 5.28 -21.59 10.86
N HIS A 266 4.98 -22.77 11.41
CA HIS A 266 4.93 -22.96 12.85
C HIS A 266 6.29 -22.72 13.52
N SER A 267 7.38 -23.26 12.96
CA SER A 267 8.74 -23.10 13.50
C SER A 267 9.22 -21.65 13.46
N ARG A 268 8.72 -20.86 12.49
CA ARG A 268 8.92 -19.42 12.38
C ARG A 268 8.03 -18.61 13.33
N GLY A 269 7.18 -19.23 14.14
CA GLY A 269 6.28 -18.55 15.07
C GLY A 269 5.10 -17.86 14.40
N ILE A 270 4.74 -18.25 13.17
CA ILE A 270 3.71 -17.59 12.37
C ILE A 270 2.36 -18.25 12.58
N TYR A 271 1.35 -17.41 12.71
CA TYR A 271 -0.04 -17.82 12.81
C TYR A 271 -0.84 -17.23 11.67
N VAL A 272 -1.75 -18.05 11.13
CA VAL A 272 -2.65 -17.62 10.08
C VAL A 272 -4.08 -17.81 10.54
N SER A 273 -4.92 -16.83 10.26
CA SER A 273 -6.36 -16.88 10.54
C SER A 273 -7.16 -16.45 9.32
N GLN A 274 -8.35 -17.01 9.12
CA GLN A 274 -9.30 -16.52 8.12
C GLN A 274 -10.29 -15.53 8.76
N LEU A 275 -10.67 -14.49 8.03
CA LEU A 275 -11.70 -13.54 8.46
C LEU A 275 -13.07 -14.23 8.48
N LEU A 276 -13.83 -14.04 9.56
CA LEU A 276 -15.20 -14.53 9.68
C LEU A 276 -16.20 -13.38 9.56
N ASN A 277 -17.35 -13.68 8.97
CA ASN A 277 -18.47 -12.75 8.86
C ASN A 277 -18.11 -11.41 8.20
N TYR A 278 -17.08 -11.36 7.36
CA TYR A 278 -16.69 -10.19 6.60
C TYR A 278 -17.01 -10.39 5.11
N PRO A 279 -17.51 -9.36 4.39
CA PRO A 279 -17.93 -9.52 2.99
C PRO A 279 -16.80 -9.93 2.05
N VAL A 280 -15.57 -9.52 2.34
CA VAL A 280 -14.38 -9.91 1.59
C VAL A 280 -13.68 -11.06 2.29
N ARG A 281 -13.48 -12.16 1.57
CA ARG A 281 -12.68 -13.28 2.08
C ARG A 281 -11.21 -12.91 2.11
N GLY A 282 -10.61 -13.10 3.27
CA GLY A 282 -9.22 -12.76 3.49
C GLY A 282 -8.57 -13.61 4.57
N LEU A 283 -7.24 -13.55 4.58
CA LEU A 283 -6.40 -14.17 5.58
C LEU A 283 -5.67 -13.08 6.37
N VAL A 284 -5.33 -13.38 7.61
CA VAL A 284 -4.52 -12.54 8.49
C VAL A 284 -3.31 -13.35 8.92
N PHE A 285 -2.13 -12.79 8.71
CA PHE A 285 -0.86 -13.34 9.14
C PHE A 285 -0.33 -12.51 10.31
N GLU A 286 0.07 -13.19 11.38
CA GLU A 286 0.50 -12.59 12.64
C GLU A 286 1.64 -13.43 13.24
N GLY A 287 2.39 -12.86 14.19
CA GLY A 287 3.51 -13.54 14.84
C GLY A 287 4.81 -13.37 14.04
N GLY A 288 5.60 -14.43 13.98
CA GLY A 288 6.98 -14.41 13.48
C GLY A 288 7.98 -14.27 14.62
N ASN A 289 9.07 -15.02 14.59
CA ASN A 289 10.21 -14.84 15.51
C ASN A 289 10.93 -13.52 15.23
N SER A 290 10.84 -13.06 13.98
CA SER A 290 11.28 -11.75 13.51
C SER A 290 10.24 -11.12 12.57
N ILE A 291 10.36 -9.81 12.33
CA ILE A 291 9.55 -9.14 11.29
C ILE A 291 9.82 -9.72 9.89
N ARG A 292 11.06 -10.16 9.64
CA ARG A 292 11.47 -10.80 8.40
C ARG A 292 10.74 -12.12 8.21
N ASP A 293 10.60 -12.95 9.25
CA ASP A 293 9.83 -14.20 9.15
C ASP A 293 8.39 -13.96 8.68
N LEU A 294 7.70 -13.00 9.31
CA LEU A 294 6.34 -12.64 8.92
C LEU A 294 6.29 -12.08 7.49
N SER A 295 7.22 -11.19 7.15
CA SER A 295 7.33 -10.58 5.82
C SER A 295 7.58 -11.61 4.73
N ASP A 296 8.57 -12.47 4.89
CA ASP A 296 8.97 -13.47 3.90
C ASP A 296 7.89 -14.54 3.72
N ALA A 297 7.26 -14.96 4.82
CA ALA A 297 6.13 -15.86 4.74
C ALA A 297 5.02 -15.26 3.89
N VAL A 298 4.63 -14.01 4.12
CA VAL A 298 3.58 -13.34 3.33
C VAL A 298 4.04 -13.10 1.89
N ALA A 299 5.23 -12.53 1.68
CA ALA A 299 5.76 -12.19 0.36
C ALA A 299 5.80 -13.42 -0.57
N CYS A 300 6.21 -14.58 -0.06
CA CYS A 300 6.15 -15.85 -0.80
C CYS A 300 4.74 -16.14 -1.36
N ARG A 301 3.70 -15.96 -0.55
CA ARG A 301 2.30 -16.16 -0.97
C ARG A 301 1.87 -15.10 -1.98
N LEU A 302 2.25 -13.84 -1.80
CA LEU A 302 1.94 -12.76 -2.75
C LEU A 302 2.61 -12.99 -4.11
N VAL A 303 3.85 -13.49 -4.11
CA VAL A 303 4.59 -13.87 -5.32
C VAL A 303 3.87 -14.99 -6.07
N PHE A 304 3.33 -15.99 -5.35
CA PHE A 304 2.48 -17.01 -5.98
C PHE A 304 1.21 -16.40 -6.60
N LEU A 305 0.49 -15.55 -5.86
CA LEU A 305 -0.76 -14.95 -6.35
C LEU A 305 -0.54 -14.15 -7.63
N GLN A 306 0.47 -13.27 -7.66
CA GLN A 306 0.77 -12.46 -8.85
C GLN A 306 1.23 -13.32 -10.04
N ASN A 307 2.01 -14.39 -9.82
CA ASN A 307 2.45 -15.30 -10.87
C ASN A 307 1.30 -16.13 -11.45
N ASN A 308 0.26 -16.38 -10.65
CA ASN A 308 -0.94 -17.11 -11.07
C ASN A 308 -2.10 -16.18 -11.46
N ASN A 309 -1.81 -14.89 -11.69
CA ASN A 309 -2.77 -13.89 -12.14
C ASN A 309 -4.00 -13.76 -11.22
N ILE A 310 -3.81 -13.91 -9.91
CA ILE A 310 -4.85 -13.70 -8.90
C ILE A 310 -4.69 -12.29 -8.33
N PRO A 311 -5.62 -11.36 -8.57
CA PRO A 311 -5.54 -10.02 -8.00
C PRO A 311 -5.71 -10.01 -6.48
N PHE A 312 -4.96 -9.14 -5.79
CA PHE A 312 -5.00 -9.04 -4.33
C PHE A 312 -4.72 -7.64 -3.81
N ASN A 313 -5.16 -7.40 -2.58
CA ASN A 313 -4.78 -6.24 -1.77
C ASN A 313 -4.12 -6.72 -0.48
N VAL A 314 -3.23 -5.90 0.05
CA VAL A 314 -2.57 -6.16 1.34
C VAL A 314 -2.72 -4.95 2.23
N LEU A 315 -3.17 -5.17 3.47
CA LEU A 315 -3.14 -4.17 4.53
C LEU A 315 -2.15 -4.61 5.60
N ILE A 316 -1.09 -3.83 5.80
CA ILE A 316 -0.17 -3.95 6.93
C ILE A 316 -0.66 -2.99 8.01
N SER A 317 -0.91 -3.51 9.19
CA SER A 317 -1.53 -2.81 10.31
C SER A 317 -0.84 -3.17 11.63
N ASP A 318 -1.27 -2.52 12.72
CA ASP A 318 -0.78 -2.75 14.08
C ASP A 318 0.76 -2.70 14.14
N CYS A 319 1.32 -1.61 13.62
CA CYS A 319 2.77 -1.37 13.58
C CYS A 319 3.55 -2.50 12.87
N GLY A 320 2.97 -3.10 11.83
CA GLY A 320 3.59 -4.17 11.05
C GLY A 320 3.40 -5.58 11.61
N LYS A 321 2.65 -5.74 12.71
CA LYS A 321 2.45 -7.05 13.37
C LYS A 321 1.31 -7.87 12.76
N ARG A 322 0.40 -7.23 12.03
CA ARG A 322 -0.77 -7.87 11.43
C ARG A 322 -0.84 -7.54 9.95
N ILE A 323 -0.82 -8.58 9.12
CA ILE A 323 -0.85 -8.45 7.66
C ILE A 323 -2.09 -9.15 7.11
N PHE A 324 -3.00 -8.37 6.51
CA PHE A 324 -4.23 -8.86 5.91
C PHE A 324 -4.06 -9.03 4.41
N LEU A 325 -4.46 -10.20 3.90
CA LEU A 325 -4.49 -10.51 2.47
C LEU A 325 -5.96 -10.61 2.04
N PHE A 326 -6.35 -9.78 1.08
CA PHE A 326 -7.68 -9.80 0.48
C PHE A 326 -7.56 -10.24 -0.97
N PHE A 327 -8.35 -11.24 -1.36
CA PHE A 327 -8.37 -11.76 -2.73
C PHE A 327 -9.50 -11.10 -3.51
N GLN A 328 -9.21 -10.62 -4.73
CA GLN A 328 -10.17 -9.88 -5.54
C GLN A 328 -10.46 -10.51 -6.90
N CYS A 329 -11.71 -10.43 -7.32
CA CYS A 329 -12.15 -10.72 -8.69
C CYS A 329 -13.02 -9.60 -9.30
N TYR A 330 -13.10 -8.43 -8.67
CA TYR A 330 -14.03 -7.38 -9.11
C TYR A 330 -13.81 -6.91 -10.55
N ALA A 331 -12.55 -6.68 -10.95
CA ALA A 331 -12.23 -6.23 -12.31
C ALA A 331 -12.65 -7.25 -13.37
N GLU A 332 -12.46 -8.55 -13.08
CA GLU A 332 -12.92 -9.66 -13.91
C GLU A 332 -14.45 -9.72 -13.98
N ARG A 333 -15.14 -9.72 -12.83
CA ARG A 333 -16.62 -9.71 -12.79
C ARG A 333 -17.20 -8.54 -13.55
N ARG A 334 -16.61 -7.36 -13.41
CA ARG A 334 -17.03 -6.16 -14.16
C ARG A 334 -16.85 -6.35 -15.66
N ALA A 335 -15.72 -6.91 -16.10
CA ALA A 335 -15.48 -7.21 -17.52
C ALA A 335 -16.46 -8.27 -18.08
N LEU A 336 -16.92 -9.19 -17.23
CA LEU A 336 -17.93 -10.20 -17.57
C LEU A 336 -19.38 -9.71 -17.45
N GLY A 337 -19.61 -8.46 -17.05
CA GLY A 337 -20.96 -7.91 -16.86
C GLY A 337 -21.71 -8.50 -15.66
N GLN A 338 -20.99 -9.05 -14.68
CA GLN A 338 -21.55 -9.70 -13.48
C GLN A 338 -21.74 -8.73 -12.30
N VAL A 339 -21.31 -7.48 -12.44
CA VAL A 339 -21.51 -6.44 -11.42
C VAL A 339 -22.73 -5.62 -11.80
N SER A 340 -23.63 -5.39 -10.84
CA SER A 340 -24.86 -4.62 -11.07
C SER A 340 -24.59 -3.15 -11.46
N GLN A 341 -25.45 -2.58 -12.30
CA GLN A 341 -25.33 -1.18 -12.73
C GLN A 341 -25.35 -0.20 -11.55
N GLU A 342 -26.18 -0.47 -10.54
CA GLU A 342 -26.24 0.29 -9.29
C GLU A 342 -24.86 0.43 -8.62
N ILE A 343 -24.08 -0.65 -8.54
CA ILE A 343 -22.72 -0.63 -7.96
C ILE A 343 -21.76 0.11 -8.88
N ILE A 344 -21.86 -0.10 -10.20
CA ILE A 344 -21.01 0.58 -11.19
C ILE A 344 -21.19 2.10 -11.12
N ASP A 345 -22.43 2.57 -10.96
CA ASP A 345 -22.81 3.98 -10.93
C ASP A 345 -22.26 4.73 -9.71
N THR A 346 -21.97 4.02 -8.61
CA THR A 346 -21.31 4.62 -7.43
C THR A 346 -19.84 4.99 -7.70
N GLN A 347 -19.25 4.42 -8.75
CA GLN A 347 -17.86 4.65 -9.16
C GLN A 347 -16.82 4.38 -8.06
N VAL A 348 -17.19 3.62 -7.04
CA VAL A 348 -16.27 3.13 -6.00
C VAL A 348 -15.23 2.23 -6.66
N ASN A 349 -13.97 2.45 -6.32
CA ASN A 349 -12.89 1.58 -6.74
C ASN A 349 -12.48 0.81 -5.50
N PRO A 350 -12.86 -0.47 -5.37
CA PRO A 350 -12.56 -1.23 -4.17
C PRO A 350 -11.06 -1.56 -4.12
N ALA A 351 -10.22 -0.61 -3.69
CA ALA A 351 -8.81 -0.84 -3.41
C ALA A 351 -8.65 -1.32 -1.97
N VAL A 352 -7.40 -1.44 -1.50
CA VAL A 352 -7.06 -1.89 -0.15
C VAL A 352 -7.86 -1.17 0.94
N TRP A 353 -8.10 0.13 0.81
CA TRP A 353 -8.79 0.92 1.82
C TRP A 353 -10.28 0.55 1.90
N GLU A 354 -10.96 0.47 0.75
CA GLU A 354 -12.37 0.08 0.68
C GLU A 354 -12.57 -1.37 1.15
N VAL A 355 -11.73 -2.31 0.69
CA VAL A 355 -11.87 -3.71 1.14
C VAL A 355 -11.52 -3.89 2.60
N SER A 356 -10.70 -3.02 3.19
CA SER A 356 -10.45 -3.01 4.63
C SER A 356 -11.56 -2.32 5.43
N GLY A 357 -12.44 -1.57 4.75
CA GLY A 357 -13.66 -1.00 5.30
C GLY A 357 -13.66 0.53 5.46
N HIS A 358 -12.74 1.23 4.81
CA HIS A 358 -12.76 2.68 4.64
C HIS A 358 -13.14 3.06 3.20
N PHE A 359 -14.37 3.56 3.03
CA PHE A 359 -14.99 3.81 1.74
C PHE A 359 -14.94 5.27 1.34
N LEU A 360 -14.35 5.53 0.17
CA LEU A 360 -14.35 6.84 -0.44
C LEU A 360 -15.52 6.98 -1.41
N LEU A 361 -16.54 7.69 -0.96
CA LEU A 361 -17.73 8.00 -1.73
C LEU A 361 -17.54 9.34 -2.43
N LYS A 362 -17.97 9.38 -3.68
CA LYS A 362 -17.69 10.51 -4.57
C LYS A 362 -18.88 11.44 -4.75
N ARG A 363 -20.09 10.94 -4.52
CA ARG A 363 -21.33 11.69 -4.68
C ARG A 363 -21.97 11.87 -3.31
N ARG A 364 -22.49 13.08 -3.04
CA ARG A 364 -23.23 13.40 -1.82
C ARG A 364 -24.38 12.43 -1.58
N GLU A 365 -25.15 12.12 -2.63
CA GLU A 365 -26.26 11.17 -2.57
C GLU A 365 -25.84 9.77 -2.08
N ASP A 366 -24.72 9.25 -2.58
CA ASP A 366 -24.18 7.95 -2.13
C ASP A 366 -23.75 8.01 -0.66
N PHE A 367 -23.13 9.12 -0.25
CA PHE A 367 -22.69 9.31 1.13
C PHE A 367 -23.85 9.41 2.10
N GLU A 368 -24.90 10.16 1.76
CA GLU A 368 -26.09 10.30 2.59
C GLU A 368 -26.86 8.98 2.69
N ALA A 369 -27.03 8.28 1.56
CA ALA A 369 -27.74 7.00 1.47
C ALA A 369 -26.90 5.78 1.90
N ALA A 370 -25.61 5.97 2.22
CA ALA A 370 -24.69 4.87 2.53
C ALA A 370 -25.23 3.99 3.67
N SER A 371 -25.34 2.69 3.39
CA SER A 371 -25.81 1.68 4.34
C SER A 371 -24.87 0.48 4.35
N GLU A 372 -24.85 -0.24 5.46
CA GLU A 372 -24.02 -1.44 5.59
C GLU A 372 -24.45 -2.52 4.60
N ALA A 373 -25.75 -2.64 4.33
CA ALA A 373 -26.27 -3.55 3.32
C ALA A 373 -25.71 -3.26 1.92
N PHE A 374 -25.66 -1.98 1.53
CA PHE A 374 -25.07 -1.56 0.26
C PHE A 374 -23.57 -1.87 0.19
N VAL A 375 -22.83 -1.52 1.25
CA VAL A 375 -21.38 -1.79 1.32
C VAL A 375 -21.07 -3.28 1.26
N CYS A 376 -21.81 -4.10 2.01
CA CYS A 376 -21.68 -5.55 1.98
C CYS A 376 -21.99 -6.13 0.60
N LYS A 377 -23.02 -5.62 -0.09
CA LYS A 377 -23.35 -6.02 -1.46
C LYS A 377 -22.19 -5.72 -2.42
N LEU A 378 -21.64 -4.50 -2.36
CA LEU A 378 -20.49 -4.11 -3.19
C LEU A 378 -19.28 -5.01 -2.91
N LEU A 379 -18.91 -5.21 -1.65
CA LEU A 379 -17.76 -6.04 -1.30
C LEU A 379 -17.96 -7.52 -1.63
N SER A 380 -19.20 -8.02 -1.67
CA SER A 380 -19.48 -9.39 -2.13
C SER A 380 -19.17 -9.59 -3.61
N ASP A 381 -19.32 -8.53 -4.42
CA ASP A 381 -18.92 -8.51 -5.83
C ASP A 381 -17.39 -8.46 -5.99
N VAL A 382 -16.70 -8.01 -4.94
CA VAL A 382 -15.23 -7.93 -4.91
C VAL A 382 -14.59 -9.26 -4.54
N SER A 383 -15.16 -9.93 -3.54
CA SER A 383 -14.64 -11.17 -2.98
C SER A 383 -14.69 -12.33 -3.96
N LEU A 384 -13.69 -13.22 -3.88
CA LEU A 384 -13.78 -14.55 -4.48
C LEU A 384 -15.01 -15.32 -3.97
N SER A 385 -15.51 -16.26 -4.79
CA SER A 385 -16.50 -17.25 -4.32
C SER A 385 -15.88 -18.11 -3.21
N GLU A 386 -16.71 -18.82 -2.45
CA GLU A 386 -16.23 -19.74 -1.42
C GLU A 386 -15.30 -20.80 -2.00
N GLU A 387 -15.71 -21.43 -3.10
CA GLU A 387 -14.98 -22.53 -3.75
C GLU A 387 -13.61 -22.04 -4.21
N ARG A 388 -13.57 -20.90 -4.90
CA ARG A 388 -12.32 -20.31 -5.39
C ARG A 388 -11.43 -19.83 -4.26
N PHE A 389 -12.01 -19.28 -3.19
CA PHE A 389 -11.24 -18.90 -2.00
C PHE A 389 -10.60 -20.12 -1.34
N GLN A 390 -11.33 -21.23 -1.16
CA GLN A 390 -10.79 -22.45 -0.58
C GLN A 390 -9.67 -23.04 -1.44
N GLU A 391 -9.83 -23.02 -2.76
CA GLU A 391 -8.80 -23.45 -3.71
C GLU A 391 -7.52 -22.60 -3.58
N VAL A 392 -7.64 -21.27 -3.69
CA VAL A 392 -6.50 -20.35 -3.56
C VAL A 392 -5.84 -20.48 -2.19
N LYS A 393 -6.64 -20.56 -1.12
CA LYS A 393 -6.16 -20.78 0.25
C LYS A 393 -5.35 -22.08 0.35
N ALA A 394 -5.86 -23.19 -0.20
CA ALA A 394 -5.14 -24.45 -0.18
C ALA A 394 -3.78 -24.35 -0.89
N TYR A 395 -3.69 -23.66 -2.02
CA TYR A 395 -2.42 -23.47 -2.71
C TYR A 395 -1.42 -22.66 -1.88
N ILE A 396 -1.81 -21.48 -1.38
CA ILE A 396 -0.89 -20.58 -0.69
C ILE A 396 -0.46 -21.07 0.69
N MET A 397 -1.28 -21.91 1.34
CA MET A 397 -0.95 -22.53 2.62
C MET A 397 0.04 -23.69 2.47
N ASN A 398 0.17 -24.29 1.29
CA ASN A 398 1.11 -25.39 1.00
C ASN A 398 2.46 -24.91 0.41
N LEU A 399 2.68 -23.59 0.33
CA LEU A 399 3.93 -23.04 -0.18
C LEU A 399 5.03 -23.08 0.88
N LYS A 400 6.24 -23.47 0.46
CA LYS A 400 7.44 -23.35 1.27
C LYS A 400 8.02 -21.94 1.18
N VAL A 401 8.55 -21.41 2.27
CA VAL A 401 9.27 -20.13 2.26
C VAL A 401 10.69 -20.40 1.79
N GLU A 402 10.99 -19.98 0.56
CA GLU A 402 12.36 -20.00 0.07
C GLU A 402 13.19 -19.02 0.91
N GLU A 403 14.29 -19.49 1.49
CA GLU A 403 15.25 -18.61 2.16
C GLU A 403 15.88 -17.68 1.12
N ALA A 404 15.83 -16.38 1.36
CA ALA A 404 16.60 -15.45 0.56
C ALA A 404 18.07 -15.84 0.69
N SER A 405 18.67 -16.31 -0.41
CA SER A 405 20.11 -16.52 -0.49
C SER A 405 20.78 -15.21 -0.13
N GLU A 406 21.51 -15.18 0.99
CA GLU A 406 22.47 -14.12 1.24
C GLU A 406 23.37 -14.10 0.00
N SER A 407 23.28 -13.03 -0.79
CA SER A 407 24.22 -12.80 -1.87
C SER A 407 25.58 -12.65 -1.20
N SER A 408 26.35 -13.73 -1.16
CA SER A 408 27.74 -13.67 -0.80
C SER A 408 28.41 -12.73 -1.79
N GLU A 409 28.82 -11.56 -1.32
CA GLU A 409 29.97 -10.87 -1.89
C GLU A 409 31.15 -11.85 -1.81
N ALA A 410 31.43 -12.53 -2.92
CA ALA A 410 32.69 -13.21 -3.17
C ALA A 410 32.90 -13.35 -4.68
N ASP A 411 33.99 -12.72 -5.14
CA ASP A 411 34.80 -13.03 -6.32
C ASP A 411 34.33 -12.57 -7.71
N ALA A 412 34.71 -11.33 -8.07
CA ALA A 412 35.68 -11.05 -9.14
C ALA A 412 36.14 -9.58 -9.14
#